data_AF-A0A2K8MME3-F1
#
_entry.id   AF-A0A2K8MME3-F1
#
_cell.length_a   1.000
_cell.length_b   1.000
_cell.length_c   1.000
_cell.angle_alpha   90.00
_cell.angle_beta   90.00
_cell.angle_gamma   90.00
#
_symmetry.space_group_name_H-M   'P 1'
#
loop_
_entity.id
_entity.type
_entity.pdbx_description
1 polymer ?
#
loop_
_entity_poly.entity_id
_entity_poly.type
_entity_poly.pdbx_seq_one_letter_code
_entity_poly.pdbx_strand_id
1 'polypeptide(L)'
;MRLVSTAALLCAIALPAAAQTRGEAEAVRRLNDPMVQEGVAMAMSALAGIVLDTKVGPLARYADPDADIRPSDTLRDVERRRDPHFEAKLHARTRRAVGAVGAVTSDALAMSAELARTADRLRDALAPLQGAIEAYSEDN
;
A
#
# COMPACT_ATOMS: atom_id res chain seq x y z
N MET A 1 15.23 -30.89 -16.82
CA MET A 1 14.64 -29.67 -17.43
C MET A 1 13.57 -29.09 -16.50
N ARG A 2 13.94 -28.35 -15.43
CA ARG A 2 12.98 -27.80 -14.45
C ARG A 2 13.43 -26.48 -13.79
N LEU A 3 14.36 -25.74 -14.39
CA LEU A 3 14.94 -24.52 -13.78
C LEU A 3 14.67 -23.23 -14.56
N VAL A 4 13.98 -23.30 -15.70
CA VAL A 4 13.77 -22.12 -16.58
C VAL A 4 12.45 -21.39 -16.25
N SER A 5 11.53 -22.01 -15.50
CA SER A 5 10.18 -21.45 -15.29
C SER A 5 10.05 -20.46 -14.12
N THR A 6 11.07 -20.29 -13.28
CA THR A 6 10.99 -19.39 -12.11
C THR A 6 11.54 -17.98 -12.35
N ALA A 7 12.35 -17.77 -13.39
CA ALA A 7 12.90 -16.44 -13.69
C ALA A 7 11.90 -15.49 -14.38
N ALA A 8 10.98 -16.03 -15.18
CA ALA A 8 10.01 -15.21 -15.92
C ALA A 8 8.94 -14.54 -15.02
N LEU A 9 8.64 -15.13 -13.86
CA LEU A 9 7.61 -14.59 -12.96
C LEU A 9 8.11 -13.36 -12.17
N LEU A 10 9.42 -13.22 -11.98
CA LEU A 10 10.04 -12.06 -11.32
C LEU A 10 10.18 -10.83 -12.24
N CYS A 11 10.18 -11.00 -13.57
CA CYS A 11 10.19 -9.88 -14.51
C CYS A 11 8.81 -9.23 -14.68
N ALA A 12 7.71 -9.93 -14.40
CA ALA A 12 6.35 -9.40 -14.59
C ALA A 12 5.91 -8.42 -13.48
N ILE A 13 6.44 -8.55 -12.26
CA ILE A 13 6.17 -7.63 -11.14
C ILE A 13 7.05 -6.37 -11.17
N ALA A 14 8.09 -6.32 -12.02
CA ALA A 14 8.93 -5.13 -12.20
C ALA A 14 8.38 -4.14 -13.24
N LEU A 15 7.39 -4.55 -14.04
CA LEU A 15 6.82 -3.73 -15.12
C LEU A 15 5.87 -2.59 -14.70
N PRO A 16 5.25 -2.53 -13.50
CA PRO A 16 4.47 -1.34 -13.13
C PRO A 16 5.34 -0.10 -12.91
N ALA A 17 6.65 -0.26 -12.67
CA ALA A 17 7.54 0.88 -12.41
C ALA A 17 7.91 1.68 -13.68
N ALA A 18 7.84 1.07 -14.86
CA ALA A 18 8.23 1.72 -16.11
C ALA A 18 7.06 2.34 -16.90
N ALA A 19 5.81 2.08 -16.49
CA ALA A 19 4.59 2.59 -17.12
C ALA A 19 3.87 3.65 -16.27
N GLN A 20 4.54 4.21 -15.25
CA GLN A 20 3.97 5.30 -14.45
C GLN A 20 3.65 6.48 -15.38
N THR A 21 2.37 6.70 -15.64
CA THR A 21 1.93 7.82 -16.45
C THR A 21 2.27 9.12 -15.71
N ARG A 22 2.47 10.22 -16.45
CA ARG A 22 2.80 11.54 -15.88
C ARG A 22 1.78 11.95 -14.80
N GLY A 23 0.52 11.52 -14.93
CA GLY A 23 -0.56 11.76 -13.97
C GLY A 23 -0.43 10.96 -12.67
N GLU A 24 0.09 9.73 -12.69
CA GLU A 24 0.36 8.95 -11.47
C GLU A 24 1.52 9.56 -10.69
N ALA A 25 2.61 9.95 -11.36
CA ALA A 25 3.71 10.63 -10.69
C ALA A 25 3.29 11.96 -10.02
N GLU A 26 2.33 12.67 -10.61
CA GLU A 26 1.76 13.91 -10.05
C GLU A 26 0.79 13.64 -8.89
N ALA A 27 -0.06 12.62 -8.99
CA ALA A 27 -0.92 12.17 -7.90
C ALA A 27 -0.09 11.71 -6.68
N VAL A 28 1.01 11.02 -6.95
CA VAL A 28 1.97 10.58 -5.95
C VAL A 28 2.68 11.76 -5.29
N ARG A 29 3.10 12.78 -6.05
CA ARG A 29 3.64 14.02 -5.48
C ARG A 29 2.64 14.75 -4.60
N ARG A 30 1.36 14.81 -5.00
CA ARG A 30 0.28 15.39 -4.17
C ARG A 30 0.06 14.61 -2.88
N LEU A 31 0.21 13.28 -2.89
CA LEU A 31 0.11 12.45 -1.69
C LEU A 31 1.28 12.65 -0.72
N ASN A 32 2.40 13.21 -1.18
CA ASN A 32 3.53 13.62 -0.34
C ASN A 32 3.38 15.02 0.27
N ASP A 33 2.33 15.76 -0.06
CA ASP A 33 2.04 17.04 0.57
C ASP A 33 1.62 16.83 2.04
N PRO A 34 2.28 17.48 3.02
CA PRO A 34 1.94 17.34 4.44
C PRO A 34 0.47 17.67 4.76
N MET A 35 -0.13 18.62 4.05
CA MET A 35 -1.52 19.02 4.24
C MET A 35 -2.48 17.95 3.72
N VAL A 36 -2.14 17.30 2.60
CA VAL A 36 -2.91 16.17 2.05
C VAL A 36 -2.80 14.96 2.97
N GLN A 37 -1.60 14.64 3.45
CA GLN A 37 -1.36 13.56 4.40
C GLN A 37 -2.15 13.75 5.70
N GLU A 38 -2.17 14.97 6.23
CA GLU A 38 -2.98 15.29 7.40
C GLU A 38 -4.49 15.13 7.10
N GLY A 39 -4.96 15.57 5.93
CA GLY A 39 -6.33 15.35 5.48
C GLY A 39 -6.71 13.87 5.39
N VAL A 40 -5.84 13.04 4.81
CA VAL A 40 -6.02 11.58 4.72
C VAL A 40 -6.03 10.96 6.11
N ALA A 41 -5.10 11.36 7.00
CA ALA A 41 -5.05 10.87 8.37
C ALA A 41 -6.31 11.24 9.17
N MET A 42 -6.86 12.45 8.97
CA MET A 42 -8.14 12.87 9.57
C MET A 42 -9.31 12.05 9.03
N ALA A 43 -9.38 11.82 7.71
CA ALA A 43 -10.44 11.00 7.11
C ALA A 43 -10.39 9.54 7.60
N MET A 44 -9.20 8.94 7.66
CA MET A 44 -8.98 7.60 8.21
C MET A 44 -9.37 7.54 9.69
N SER A 45 -9.03 8.58 10.45
CA SER A 45 -9.39 8.70 11.85
C SER A 45 -10.91 8.80 12.06
N ALA A 46 -11.62 9.55 11.22
CA ALA A 46 -13.07 9.65 11.25
C ALA A 46 -13.75 8.32 10.91
N LEU A 47 -13.27 7.63 9.87
CA LEU A 47 -13.75 6.29 9.51
C LEU A 47 -13.54 5.29 10.63
N ALA A 48 -12.37 5.31 11.27
CA ALA A 48 -12.11 4.47 12.43
C ALA A 48 -13.08 4.79 13.58
N GLY A 49 -13.39 6.07 13.81
CA GLY A 49 -14.41 6.48 14.79
C GLY A 49 -15.78 5.89 14.50
N ILE A 50 -16.24 5.92 13.24
CA ILE A 50 -17.51 5.31 12.82
C ILE A 50 -17.53 3.81 13.09
N VAL A 51 -16.44 3.10 12.74
CA VAL A 51 -16.33 1.67 13.02
C VAL A 51 -16.39 1.41 14.53
N LEU A 52 -15.68 2.20 15.33
CA LEU A 52 -15.69 2.08 16.79
C LEU A 52 -17.07 2.32 17.39
N ASP A 53 -17.91 3.15 16.79
CA ASP A 53 -19.28 3.40 17.27
C ASP A 53 -20.27 2.25 16.96
N THR A 54 -19.82 1.20 16.27
CA THR A 54 -20.61 0.00 16.00
C THR A 54 -21.02 -0.69 17.30
N LYS A 55 -22.32 -0.92 17.46
CA LYS A 55 -22.89 -1.64 18.60
C LYS A 55 -22.53 -3.12 18.53
N VAL A 56 -21.82 -3.61 19.55
CA VAL A 56 -21.43 -5.02 19.68
C VAL A 56 -22.06 -5.69 20.90
N GLY A 57 -22.76 -4.92 21.74
CA GLY A 57 -23.47 -5.47 22.88
C GLY A 57 -24.42 -6.64 22.58
N PRO A 58 -25.13 -6.71 21.44
CA PRO A 58 -25.91 -7.91 21.07
C PRO A 58 -25.08 -9.19 20.89
N LEU A 59 -23.76 -9.07 20.69
CA LEU A 59 -22.83 -10.20 20.59
C LEU A 59 -22.35 -10.69 21.96
N ALA A 60 -22.62 -9.96 23.05
CA ALA A 60 -22.18 -10.32 24.40
C ALA A 60 -22.59 -11.74 24.81
N ARG A 61 -23.76 -12.22 24.38
CA ARG A 61 -24.26 -13.58 24.66
C ARG A 61 -23.44 -14.70 24.01
N TYR A 62 -22.60 -14.38 23.03
CA TYR A 62 -21.74 -15.32 22.30
C TYR A 62 -20.25 -15.13 22.64
N ALA A 63 -19.92 -14.07 23.39
CA ALA A 63 -18.57 -13.81 23.81
C ALA A 63 -18.20 -14.69 25.01
N ASP A 64 -16.91 -14.89 25.20
CA ASP A 64 -16.36 -15.47 26.43
C ASP A 64 -16.89 -14.68 27.64
N PRO A 65 -17.36 -15.32 28.74
CA PRO A 65 -17.74 -14.64 29.97
C PRO A 65 -16.69 -13.64 30.48
N ASP A 66 -15.41 -13.91 30.23
CA ASP A 66 -14.29 -13.05 30.63
C ASP A 66 -14.08 -11.85 29.71
N ALA A 67 -14.82 -11.73 28.61
CA ALA A 67 -14.66 -10.66 27.62
C ALA A 67 -15.20 -9.29 28.07
N ASP A 68 -15.94 -9.21 29.19
CA ASP A 68 -16.54 -7.98 29.76
C ASP A 68 -17.25 -7.09 28.72
N ILE A 69 -18.06 -7.71 27.85
CA ILE A 69 -18.89 -7.02 26.86
C ILE A 69 -20.29 -6.84 27.42
N ARG A 70 -20.78 -5.61 27.48
CA ARG A 70 -22.13 -5.30 27.99
C ARG A 70 -23.14 -5.14 26.86
N PRO A 71 -24.45 -5.36 27.11
CA PRO A 71 -25.49 -5.28 26.06
C PRO A 71 -25.60 -3.93 25.34
N SER A 72 -25.14 -2.84 25.96
CA SER A 72 -25.15 -1.49 25.40
C SER A 72 -23.84 -1.09 24.69
N ASP A 73 -22.80 -1.92 24.77
CA ASP A 73 -21.44 -1.55 24.40
C ASP A 73 -21.27 -1.39 22.89
N THR A 74 -20.46 -0.40 22.54
CA THR A 74 -19.86 -0.25 21.21
C THR A 74 -18.48 -0.89 21.18
N LEU A 75 -17.90 -1.07 19.99
CA LEU A 75 -16.49 -1.47 19.85
C LEU A 75 -15.57 -0.49 20.59
N ARG A 76 -15.89 0.80 20.56
CA ARG A 76 -15.22 1.87 21.31
C ARG A 76 -15.21 1.57 22.81
N ASP A 77 -16.36 1.20 23.36
CA ASP A 77 -16.48 0.92 24.80
C ASP A 77 -15.64 -0.28 25.22
N VAL A 78 -15.63 -1.34 24.41
CA VAL A 78 -14.83 -2.55 24.64
C VAL A 78 -13.33 -2.22 24.61
N GLU A 79 -12.86 -1.52 23.57
CA GLU A 79 -11.44 -1.17 23.44
C GLU A 79 -11.00 -0.16 24.51
N ARG A 80 -11.85 0.81 24.87
CA ARG A 80 -11.57 1.76 25.96
C ARG A 80 -11.38 1.08 27.31
N ARG A 81 -12.12 0.00 27.56
CA ARG A 81 -12.03 -0.74 28.82
C ARG A 81 -10.72 -1.53 28.92
N ARG A 82 -10.23 -2.06 27.81
CA ARG A 82 -8.93 -2.72 27.69
C ARG A 82 -7.77 -1.72 27.80
N ASP A 83 -7.97 -0.54 27.24
CA ASP A 83 -6.93 0.47 27.12
C ASP A 83 -7.54 1.88 27.10
N PRO A 84 -7.49 2.63 28.22
CA PRO A 84 -8.05 3.97 28.30
C PRO A 84 -7.45 4.97 27.31
N HIS A 85 -6.27 4.69 26.75
CA HIS A 85 -5.55 5.56 25.83
C HIS A 85 -5.61 5.07 24.38
N PHE A 86 -6.48 4.10 24.06
CA PHE A 86 -6.48 3.46 22.74
C PHE A 86 -6.79 4.45 21.61
N GLU A 87 -7.71 5.40 21.79
CA GLU A 87 -8.07 6.39 20.76
C GLU A 87 -6.88 7.29 20.42
N ALA A 88 -6.16 7.79 21.43
CA ALA A 88 -4.96 8.59 21.24
C ALA A 88 -3.88 7.79 20.50
N LYS A 89 -3.70 6.51 20.85
CA LYS A 89 -2.77 5.61 20.16
C LYS A 89 -3.21 5.30 18.73
N LEU A 90 -4.50 5.14 18.49
CA LEU A 90 -5.07 4.91 17.16
C LEU A 90 -4.80 6.10 16.25
N HIS A 91 -5.12 7.32 16.69
CA HIS A 91 -4.80 8.54 15.93
C HIS A 91 -3.30 8.69 15.66
N ALA A 92 -2.46 8.49 16.67
CA ALA A 92 -1.00 8.59 16.51
C ALA A 92 -0.47 7.54 15.53
N ARG A 93 -0.99 6.31 15.57
CA ARG A 93 -0.64 5.24 14.63
C ARG A 93 -1.10 5.57 13.21
N THR A 94 -2.31 6.08 13.03
CA THR A 94 -2.83 6.49 11.71
C THR A 94 -1.95 7.55 11.08
N ARG A 95 -1.63 8.64 11.82
CA ARG A 95 -0.72 9.68 11.32
C ARG A 95 0.65 9.13 10.94
N ARG A 96 1.24 8.28 11.80
CA ARG A 96 2.54 7.65 11.52
C ARG A 96 2.50 6.78 10.27
N ALA A 97 1.43 6.00 10.09
CA ALA A 97 1.27 5.12 8.93
C ALA A 97 1.18 5.94 7.63
N VAL A 98 0.36 7.00 7.61
CA VAL A 98 0.26 7.88 6.45
C VAL A 98 1.60 8.55 6.13
N GLY A 99 2.31 9.05 7.14
CA GLY A 99 3.64 9.64 6.94
C GLY A 99 4.67 8.64 6.43
N ALA A 100 4.65 7.39 6.92
CA ALA A 100 5.54 6.33 6.46
C ALA A 100 5.29 5.96 4.99
N VAL A 101 4.02 5.84 4.58
CA VAL A 101 3.65 5.62 3.18
C VAL A 101 4.15 6.76 2.31
N GLY A 102 3.97 8.01 2.74
CA GLY A 102 4.51 9.17 2.04
C GLY A 102 6.03 9.13 1.87
N ALA A 103 6.77 8.80 2.93
CA ALA A 103 8.23 8.71 2.88
C ALA A 103 8.71 7.63 1.88
N VAL A 104 8.18 6.41 1.97
CA VAL A 104 8.52 5.30 1.04
C VAL A 104 8.22 5.70 -0.40
N THR A 105 7.10 6.38 -0.60
CA THR A 105 6.65 6.82 -1.91
C THR A 105 7.54 7.94 -2.47
N SER A 106 7.99 8.86 -1.61
CA SER A 106 8.97 9.89 -1.96
C SER A 106 10.31 9.28 -2.39
N ASP A 107 10.80 8.30 -1.64
CA ASP A 107 12.05 7.61 -1.94
C ASP A 107 11.95 6.84 -3.27
N ALA A 108 10.82 6.16 -3.50
CA ALA A 108 10.56 5.49 -4.77
C ALA A 108 10.53 6.47 -5.96
N LEU A 109 9.91 7.65 -5.78
CA LEU A 109 9.93 8.71 -6.80
C LEU A 109 11.35 9.24 -7.04
N ALA A 110 12.16 9.42 -6.00
CA ALA A 110 13.54 9.87 -6.15
C ALA A 110 14.38 8.84 -6.94
N MET A 111 14.12 7.55 -6.73
CA MET A 111 14.78 6.45 -7.44
C MET A 111 14.22 6.19 -8.85
N SER A 112 13.01 6.67 -9.18
CA SER A 112 12.33 6.40 -10.45
C SER A 112 13.17 6.74 -11.68
N ALA A 113 13.94 7.84 -11.63
CA ALA A 113 14.82 8.23 -12.73
C ALA A 113 16.01 7.28 -12.93
N GLU A 114 16.51 6.66 -11.87
CA GLU A 114 17.57 5.65 -11.95
C GLU A 114 17.02 4.31 -12.46
N LEU A 115 15.81 3.95 -12.02
CA LEU A 115 15.09 2.78 -12.50
C LEU A 115 14.80 2.89 -14.00
N ALA A 116 14.34 4.05 -14.47
CA ALA A 116 14.13 4.32 -15.90
C ALA A 116 15.42 4.15 -16.71
N ARG A 117 16.53 4.75 -16.24
CA ARG A 117 17.85 4.60 -16.89
C ARG A 117 18.32 3.14 -16.92
N THR A 118 18.03 2.38 -15.88
CA THR A 118 18.37 0.95 -15.84
C THR A 118 17.51 0.14 -16.81
N ALA A 119 16.22 0.44 -16.92
CA ALA A 119 15.32 -0.17 -17.89
C ALA A 119 15.73 0.15 -19.35
N ASP A 120 16.18 1.37 -19.63
CA ASP A 120 16.71 1.76 -20.94
C ASP A 120 17.96 0.95 -21.29
N ARG A 121 18.93 0.86 -20.37
CA ARG A 121 20.13 0.03 -20.56
C ARG A 121 19.79 -1.45 -20.83
N LEU A 122 18.79 -1.99 -20.14
CA LEU A 122 18.34 -3.37 -20.36
C LEU A 122 17.68 -3.54 -21.73
N ARG A 123 16.88 -2.58 -22.18
CA ARG A 123 16.28 -2.59 -23.53
C ARG A 123 17.35 -2.54 -24.61
N ASP A 124 18.33 -1.66 -24.47
CA ASP A 124 19.43 -1.52 -25.44
C ASP A 124 20.25 -2.82 -25.54
N ALA A 125 20.49 -3.49 -24.40
CA ALA A 125 21.20 -4.76 -24.38
C ALA A 125 20.42 -5.93 -25.00
N LEU A 126 19.08 -5.88 -24.96
CA LEU A 126 18.21 -6.94 -25.49
C LEU A 126 17.80 -6.71 -26.96
N ALA A 127 17.89 -5.47 -27.47
CA ALA A 127 17.52 -5.13 -28.85
C ALA A 127 18.20 -6.00 -29.93
N PRO A 128 19.51 -6.37 -29.83
CA PRO A 128 20.15 -7.24 -30.81
C PRO A 128 19.57 -8.66 -30.83
N LEU A 129 19.08 -9.17 -29.70
CA LEU A 129 18.47 -10.50 -29.60
C LEU A 129 17.05 -10.51 -30.20
N GLN A 130 16.30 -9.42 -30.08
CA GLN A 130 14.99 -9.28 -30.70
C GLN A 130 15.10 -9.23 -32.23
N GLY A 131 16.04 -8.46 -32.77
CA GLY A 131 16.28 -8.41 -34.21
C GLY A 131 16.74 -9.75 -34.80
N ALA A 132 17.48 -10.56 -34.05
CA ALA A 132 17.87 -11.90 -34.46
C ALA A 132 16.69 -12.90 -34.49
N ILE A 133 15.71 -12.73 -33.59
CA ILE A 133 14.50 -13.56 -33.55
C ILE A 133 13.55 -13.18 -34.70
N GLU A 134 13.40 -11.89 -35.00
CA GLU A 134 12.60 -11.43 -36.15
C GLU A 134 13.20 -11.87 -37.48
N ALA A 135 14.52 -11.75 -37.66
CA ALA A 135 15.21 -12.22 -38.86
C ALA A 135 15.09 -13.74 -39.07
N TYR A 136 15.04 -14.53 -37.99
CA TYR A 136 14.81 -15.97 -38.08
C TYR A 136 13.34 -16.33 -38.40
N SER A 137 12.40 -15.42 -38.17
CA SER A 137 10.97 -15.63 -38.46
C SER A 137 10.56 -15.23 -39.88
N GLU A 138 11.32 -14.37 -40.57
CA GLU A 138 11.06 -13.99 -41.96
C GLU A 138 11.64 -15.00 -42.99
N ASP A 139 12.55 -15.88 -42.56
CA ASP A 139 13.24 -16.86 -43.43
C ASP A 139 12.58 -18.27 -43.40
N ASN A 140 11.39 -18.39 -42.79
CA ASN A 140 10.61 -19.64 -42.65
C ASN A 140 9.12 -19.38 -42.89
#